data_AF-A0A914WX39-F1
#
_entry.id   AF-A0A914WX39-F1
#
_cell.length_a   1.000
_cell.length_b   1.000
_cell.length_c   1.000
_cell.angle_alpha   90.00
_cell.angle_beta   90.00
_cell.angle_gamma   90.00
#
_symmetry.space_group_name_H-M   'P 1'
#
loop_
_entity.id
_entity.type
_entity.pdbx_description
1 polymer ?
#
loop_
_entity_poly.entity_id
_entity_poly.type
_entity_poly.pdbx_seq_one_letter_code
_entity_poly.pdbx_strand_id
1 'polypeptide(L)'
;MAFFGFGQSADITIQLDDAEKRKVAKIRAEDGGQETHYLFYDGESVSGTVNIHLKKPGQKLEHQGIKVEFVGQIEVYYDRGNQHDFISLVKDLARPGDLLQSTSYRFEFMQVEKPYESYVGTNVKLR
;
A
#
# COMPACT_ATOMS: atom_id res chain seq x y z
N MET A 1 -19.93 -24.13 5.29
CA MET A 1 -19.96 -24.42 6.74
C MET A 1 -18.68 -23.88 7.37
N ALA A 2 -18.81 -23.23 8.53
CA ALA A 2 -17.80 -22.51 9.35
C ALA A 2 -17.37 -21.10 8.86
N PHE A 3 -18.23 -20.11 9.13
CA PHE A 3 -17.93 -18.66 9.11
C PHE A 3 -18.10 -18.08 10.51
N PHE A 4 -17.14 -18.30 11.40
CA PHE A 4 -17.02 -17.58 12.68
C PHE A 4 -15.54 -17.30 12.96
N GLY A 5 -15.22 -16.01 13.13
CA GLY A 5 -13.86 -15.44 13.11
C GLY A 5 -12.96 -15.78 14.30
N PHE A 6 -12.61 -17.06 14.46
CA PHE A 6 -11.63 -17.54 15.44
C PHE A 6 -10.27 -17.91 14.81
N GLY A 7 -10.02 -17.46 13.58
CA GLY A 7 -8.73 -17.64 12.91
C GLY A 7 -7.61 -16.77 13.48
N GLN A 8 -6.39 -17.13 13.14
CA GLN A 8 -5.25 -16.21 13.26
C GLN A 8 -5.44 -15.05 12.28
N SER A 9 -4.97 -13.86 12.64
CA SER A 9 -4.95 -12.70 11.73
C SER A 9 -3.72 -11.84 12.00
N ALA A 10 -3.43 -10.91 11.10
CA ALA A 10 -2.30 -10.01 11.21
C ALA A 10 -2.72 -8.56 10.94
N ASP A 11 -2.07 -7.63 11.63
CA ASP A 11 -2.05 -6.22 11.25
C ASP A 11 -0.84 -5.96 10.36
N ILE A 12 -1.05 -5.26 9.25
CA ILE A 12 -0.01 -4.98 8.26
C ILE A 12 0.25 -3.48 8.26
N THR A 13 1.52 -3.08 8.38
CA THR A 13 1.94 -1.69 8.28
C THR A 13 3.08 -1.55 7.28
N ILE A 14 3.12 -0.43 6.59
CA ILE A 14 4.20 -0.08 5.66
C ILE A 14 4.93 1.13 6.26
N GLN A 15 6.23 0.99 6.47
CA GLN A 15 7.08 2.08 6.96
C GLN A 15 8.11 2.42 5.88
N LEU A 16 8.12 3.68 5.44
CA LEU A 16 9.15 4.18 4.52
C LEU A 16 10.48 4.36 5.24
N ASP A 17 11.59 4.08 4.54
CA ASP A 17 12.94 4.13 5.14
C ASP A 17 13.31 5.53 5.69
N ASP A 18 12.74 6.59 5.13
CA ASP A 18 13.00 7.98 5.47
C ASP A 18 11.76 8.74 5.98
N ALA A 19 10.77 8.00 6.50
CA ALA A 19 9.48 8.52 6.97
C ALA A 19 9.58 9.76 7.89
N GLU A 20 10.63 9.86 8.72
CA GLU A 20 10.84 10.98 9.65
C GLU A 20 11.35 12.26 8.98
N LYS A 21 12.06 12.12 7.85
CA LYS A 21 12.74 13.23 7.15
C LYS A 21 12.03 13.62 5.85
N ARG A 22 11.23 12.71 5.30
CA ARG A 22 10.52 12.91 4.04
C ARG A 22 9.51 14.03 4.17
N LYS A 23 9.48 14.90 3.16
CA LYS A 23 8.52 16.00 3.08
C LYS A 23 7.11 15.44 2.98
N VAL A 24 6.16 16.21 3.49
CA VAL A 24 4.73 15.91 3.40
C VAL A 24 4.00 17.02 2.65
N ALA A 25 2.93 16.65 1.97
CA ALA A 25 2.03 17.58 1.28
C ALA A 25 0.62 17.44 1.83
N LYS A 26 -0.12 18.55 1.85
CA LYS A 26 -1.55 18.56 2.16
C LYS A 26 -2.34 18.42 0.87
N ILE A 27 -3.20 17.42 0.80
CA ILE A 27 -4.11 17.21 -0.32
C ILE A 27 -5.56 17.31 0.16
N ARG A 28 -6.45 17.70 -0.76
CA ARG A 28 -7.88 17.72 -0.49
C ARG A 28 -8.39 16.29 -0.40
N ALA A 29 -9.10 15.98 0.68
CA ALA A 29 -9.78 14.71 0.86
C ALA A 29 -11.13 14.68 0.13
N GLU A 30 -11.66 13.48 -0.10
CA GLU A 30 -12.95 13.29 -0.78
C GLU A 30 -14.13 13.87 0.01
N ASP A 31 -14.04 13.85 1.34
CA ASP A 31 -15.03 14.42 2.26
C ASP A 31 -14.99 15.97 2.33
N GLY A 32 -14.07 16.59 1.59
CA GLY A 32 -13.82 18.04 1.62
C GLY A 32 -12.81 18.50 2.67
N GLY A 33 -12.28 17.59 3.48
CA GLY A 33 -11.21 17.85 4.44
C GLY A 33 -9.83 18.00 3.80
N GLN A 34 -8.80 18.03 4.65
CA GLN A 34 -7.39 17.99 4.24
C GLN A 34 -6.71 16.76 4.84
N GLU A 35 -6.02 16.01 4.01
CA GLU A 35 -5.16 14.91 4.43
C GLU A 35 -3.69 15.25 4.19
N THR A 36 -2.81 14.70 5.03
CA THR A 36 -1.35 14.88 4.91
C THR A 36 -0.73 13.58 4.45
N HIS A 37 0.00 13.62 3.35
CA HIS A 37 0.63 12.45 2.72
C HIS A 37 2.12 12.70 2.47
N TYR A 38 2.91 11.62 2.36
CA TYR A 38 4.31 11.71 1.96
C TYR A 38 4.45 12.22 0.52
N LEU A 39 5.35 13.18 0.32
CA LEU A 39 5.59 13.79 -0.98
C LEU A 39 6.71 13.06 -1.72
N PHE A 40 6.43 12.67 -2.96
CA PHE A 40 7.38 12.09 -3.91
C PHE A 40 7.32 12.84 -5.23
N TYR A 41 8.47 12.98 -5.89
CA TYR A 41 8.56 13.47 -7.26
C TYR A 41 8.84 12.33 -8.25
N ASP A 42 8.66 12.64 -9.53
CA ASP A 42 8.98 11.74 -10.62
C ASP A 42 10.44 11.25 -10.56
N GLY A 43 10.67 9.98 -10.89
CA GLY A 43 11.98 9.33 -10.83
C GLY A 43 12.51 9.03 -9.43
N GLU A 44 11.85 9.45 -8.34
CA GLU A 44 12.26 9.04 -6.99
C GLU A 44 12.02 7.55 -6.73
N SER A 45 12.97 6.90 -6.06
CA SER A 45 12.80 5.55 -5.52
C SER A 45 11.86 5.53 -4.30
N VAL A 46 11.10 4.45 -4.17
CA VAL A 46 10.20 4.20 -3.03
C VAL A 46 10.68 2.93 -2.33
N SER A 47 11.21 3.07 -1.12
CA SER A 47 11.73 1.97 -0.32
C SER A 47 11.18 2.00 1.10
N GLY A 48 11.12 0.83 1.71
CA GLY A 48 10.61 0.69 3.05
C GLY A 48 10.54 -0.75 3.53
N THR A 49 9.82 -0.94 4.62
CA THR A 49 9.60 -2.23 5.25
C THR A 49 8.10 -2.46 5.46
N VAL A 50 7.61 -3.61 4.99
CA VAL A 50 6.29 -4.13 5.34
C VAL A 50 6.42 -4.92 6.64
N ASN A 51 5.75 -4.47 7.70
CA ASN A 51 5.68 -5.18 8.97
C ASN A 51 4.36 -5.94 9.07
N ILE A 52 4.44 -7.21 9.44
CA ILE A 52 3.30 -8.09 9.64
C ILE A 52 3.27 -8.48 11.11
N HIS A 53 2.33 -7.94 11.85
CA HIS A 53 2.13 -8.20 13.26
C HIS A 53 1.01 -9.23 13.48
N LEU A 54 1.38 -10.43 13.92
CA LEU A 54 0.43 -11.49 14.23
C LEU A 54 -0.36 -11.17 15.51
N LYS A 55 -1.69 -11.17 15.45
CA LYS A 55 -2.55 -10.82 16.61
C LYS A 55 -2.47 -11.83 17.75
N LYS A 56 -2.24 -13.11 17.45
CA LYS A 56 -2.06 -14.16 18.46
C LYS A 56 -0.72 -14.85 18.24
N PRO A 57 0.32 -14.48 18.99
CA PRO A 57 1.63 -15.13 18.90
C PRO A 57 1.52 -16.66 19.08
N GLY A 58 2.26 -17.43 18.28
CA GLY A 58 2.25 -18.89 18.33
C GLY A 58 1.08 -19.56 17.61
N GLN A 59 0.06 -18.81 17.18
CA GLN A 59 -0.96 -19.34 16.27
C GLN A 59 -0.51 -19.15 14.81
N LYS A 60 -0.58 -20.23 14.03
CA LYS A 60 -0.18 -20.26 12.63
C LYS A 60 -1.10 -19.42 11.75
N LEU A 61 -0.52 -18.61 10.86
CA LEU A 61 -1.21 -17.94 9.76
C LEU A 61 -0.73 -18.51 8.43
N GLU A 62 -1.58 -19.25 7.73
CA GLU A 62 -1.28 -19.74 6.38
C GLU A 62 -1.55 -18.63 5.35
N HIS A 63 -0.68 -18.47 4.36
CA HIS A 63 -0.84 -17.47 3.29
C HIS A 63 -0.40 -18.00 1.92
N GLN A 64 -0.96 -17.46 0.85
CA GLN A 64 -0.67 -17.87 -0.55
C GLN A 64 0.40 -16.98 -1.21
N GLY A 65 1.32 -16.47 -0.41
CA GLY A 65 2.32 -15.47 -0.80
C GLY A 65 2.02 -14.09 -0.26
N ILE A 66 3.05 -13.26 -0.17
CA ILE A 66 2.97 -11.88 0.30
C ILE A 66 3.66 -11.04 -0.77
N LYS A 67 2.98 -10.00 -1.24
CA LYS A 67 3.51 -9.03 -2.19
C LYS A 67 3.24 -7.61 -1.72
N VAL A 68 4.02 -6.67 -2.23
CA VAL A 68 3.76 -5.23 -2.13
C VAL A 68 3.70 -4.66 -3.53
N GLU A 69 2.81 -3.70 -3.73
CA GLU A 69 2.55 -3.09 -5.02
C GLU A 69 2.68 -1.57 -4.92
N PHE A 70 3.31 -0.97 -5.92
CA PHE A 70 3.23 0.46 -6.17
C PHE A 70 2.28 0.64 -7.35
N VAL A 71 1.15 1.31 -7.11
CA VAL A 71 0.10 1.50 -8.11
C VAL A 71 -0.21 2.98 -8.20
N GLY A 72 -0.26 3.49 -9.43
CA GLY A 72 -0.80 4.79 -9.75
C GLY A 72 -2.01 4.61 -10.68
N GLN A 73 -3.13 5.18 -10.29
CA GLN A 73 -4.44 4.89 -10.88
C GLN A 73 -5.26 6.15 -11.10
N ILE A 74 -6.02 6.16 -12.20
CA ILE A 74 -7.07 7.13 -12.47
C ILE A 74 -8.42 6.44 -12.21
N GLU A 75 -9.19 7.01 -11.30
CA GLU A 75 -10.53 6.56 -10.93
C GLU A 75 -11.56 7.56 -11.44
N VAL A 76 -12.57 7.05 -12.17
CA VAL A 76 -13.66 7.85 -12.72
C VAL A 76 -14.95 7.51 -11.98
N TYR A 77 -15.52 8.47 -11.24
CA TYR A 77 -16.59 8.16 -10.27
C TYR A 77 -17.92 7.75 -10.89
N TYR A 78 -18.22 8.21 -12.11
CA TYR A 78 -19.44 7.81 -12.82
C TYR A 78 -19.34 6.41 -13.42
N ASP A 79 -18.13 5.84 -13.49
CA ASP A 79 -17.85 4.50 -13.97
C ASP A 79 -16.86 3.82 -13.00
N ARG A 80 -17.30 3.59 -11.76
CA ARG A 80 -16.44 3.06 -10.68
C ARG A 80 -15.80 1.69 -11.00
N GLY A 81 -16.34 0.96 -11.98
CA GLY A 81 -15.76 -0.30 -12.45
C GLY A 81 -14.57 -0.11 -13.40
N ASN A 82 -14.34 1.11 -13.86
CA ASN A 82 -13.33 1.46 -14.85
C ASN A 82 -12.21 2.26 -14.19
N GLN A 83 -11.40 1.55 -13.42
CA GLN A 83 -10.17 2.09 -12.88
C GLN A 83 -9.04 1.85 -13.88
N HIS A 84 -8.25 2.88 -14.16
CA HIS A 84 -7.16 2.79 -15.12
C HIS A 84 -5.81 2.94 -14.41
N ASP A 85 -5.10 1.83 -14.25
CA ASP A 85 -3.73 1.82 -13.74
C ASP A 85 -2.78 2.34 -14.82
N PHE A 86 -2.15 3.48 -14.59
CA PHE A 86 -1.09 3.99 -15.49
C PHE A 86 0.30 3.50 -15.06
N ILE A 87 0.46 3.05 -13.82
CA ILE A 87 1.65 2.35 -13.35
C ILE A 87 1.26 1.26 -12.35
N SER A 88 1.88 0.08 -12.48
CA SER A 88 1.73 -1.03 -11.54
C SER A 88 3.06 -1.77 -11.45
N LEU A 89 3.71 -1.68 -10.29
CA LEU A 89 4.95 -2.38 -9.98
C LEU A 89 4.69 -3.34 -8.83
N VAL A 90 5.17 -4.57 -8.96
CA VAL A 90 4.94 -5.64 -7.98
C VAL A 90 6.26 -6.18 -7.47
N LYS A 91 6.35 -6.42 -6.16
CA LYS A 91 7.47 -7.11 -5.53
C LYS A 91 6.97 -8.21 -4.61
N ASP A 92 7.30 -9.46 -4.94
CA ASP A 92 7.03 -10.61 -4.10
C ASP A 92 7.98 -10.59 -2.89
N LEU A 93 7.39 -10.63 -1.69
CA LEU A 93 8.09 -10.57 -0.41
C LEU A 93 8.22 -11.95 0.23
N ALA A 94 7.24 -12.83 0.01
CA ALA A 94 7.28 -14.21 0.46
C ALA A 94 6.49 -15.13 -0.47
N ARG A 95 6.98 -16.36 -0.64
CA ARG A 95 6.24 -17.45 -1.31
C ARG A 95 5.09 -17.95 -0.42
N PRO A 96 4.12 -18.72 -0.95
CA PRO A 96 3.13 -19.40 -0.13
C PRO A 96 3.77 -20.17 1.03
N GLY A 97 3.18 -20.07 2.22
CA GLY A 97 3.74 -20.63 3.43
C GLY A 97 2.98 -20.25 4.69
N ASP A 98 3.64 -20.47 5.83
CA ASP A 98 3.07 -20.29 7.16
C ASP A 98 3.88 -19.27 7.96
N LEU A 99 3.19 -18.32 8.60
CA LEU A 99 3.77 -17.42 9.59
C LEU A 99 3.42 -17.91 11.00
N LEU A 100 4.45 -18.18 11.80
CA LEU A 100 4.33 -18.55 13.21
C LEU A 100 4.58 -17.38 14.17
N GLN A 101 5.28 -16.35 13.68
CA GLN A 101 5.66 -15.15 14.41
C GLN A 101 5.52 -13.92 13.52
N SER A 102 5.37 -12.75 14.15
CA SER A 102 5.44 -11.47 13.47
C SER A 102 6.77 -11.33 12.73
N THR A 103 6.73 -10.72 11.55
CA THR A 103 7.89 -10.63 10.67
C THR A 103 7.84 -9.35 9.85
N SER A 104 8.95 -9.02 9.20
CA SER A 104 9.09 -7.80 8.41
C SER A 104 9.84 -8.10 7.10
N TYR A 105 9.39 -7.48 6.01
CA TYR A 105 9.95 -7.66 4.69
C TYR A 105 10.35 -6.32 4.09
N ARG A 106 11.60 -6.20 3.65
CA ARG A 106 12.08 -4.99 2.96
C ARG A 106 11.63 -4.98 1.51
N PHE A 107 11.25 -3.81 1.02
CA PHE A 107 10.97 -3.58 -0.39
C PHE A 107 11.66 -2.31 -0.89
N GLU A 108 11.82 -2.25 -2.21
CA GLU A 108 12.41 -1.11 -2.90
C GLU A 108 11.98 -1.16 -4.36
N PHE A 109 11.43 -0.03 -4.83
CA PHE A 109 11.15 0.27 -6.21
C PHE A 109 12.05 1.42 -6.63
N MET A 110 12.90 1.17 -7.64
CA MET A 110 13.91 2.12 -8.09
C MET A 110 13.37 2.98 -9.22
N GLN A 111 13.70 4.27 -9.23
CA GLN A 111 13.41 5.20 -10.35
C GLN A 111 11.95 5.13 -10.81
N VAL A 112 11.01 5.22 -9.86
CA VAL A 112 9.59 5.02 -10.14
C VAL A 112 9.03 6.19 -10.95
N GLU A 113 8.47 5.90 -12.12
CA GLU A 113 7.81 6.89 -12.98
C GLU A 113 6.50 7.37 -12.34
N LYS A 114 6.38 8.69 -12.14
CA LYS A 114 5.22 9.36 -11.55
C LYS A 114 4.87 10.58 -12.43
N PRO A 115 4.40 10.35 -13.67
CA PRO A 115 4.26 11.40 -14.68
C PRO A 115 3.14 12.41 -14.37
N TYR A 116 2.28 12.12 -13.39
CA TYR A 116 1.11 12.92 -13.06
C TYR A 116 1.13 13.32 -11.58
N GLU A 117 0.62 14.53 -11.30
CA GLU A 117 0.38 15.00 -9.94
C GLU A 117 -0.89 14.38 -9.37
N SER A 118 -0.87 14.00 -8.09
CA SER A 118 -2.06 13.50 -7.38
C SER A 118 -3.20 14.53 -7.42
N TYR A 119 -4.42 14.07 -7.70
CA TYR A 119 -5.56 14.95 -7.89
C TYR A 119 -6.84 14.34 -7.31
N VAL A 120 -7.59 15.16 -6.58
CA VAL A 120 -8.92 14.79 -6.06
C VAL A 120 -9.94 15.81 -6.55
N GLY A 121 -10.66 15.44 -7.61
CA GLY A 121 -11.70 16.26 -8.24
C GLY A 121 -13.11 15.77 -7.93
N THR A 122 -14.09 16.39 -8.61
CA THR A 122 -15.51 16.05 -8.43
C THR A 122 -15.92 14.76 -9.14
N ASN A 123 -15.30 14.45 -10.30
CA ASN A 123 -15.69 13.31 -11.15
C ASN A 123 -14.54 12.32 -11.39
N VAL A 124 -13.31 12.72 -11.05
CA VAL A 124 -12.10 11.96 -11.31
C VAL A 124 -11.14 12.12 -10.14
N LYS A 125 -10.39 11.06 -9.85
CA LYS A 125 -9.32 11.02 -8.87
C LYS A 125 -8.09 10.37 -9.48
N LEU A 126 -6.92 10.94 -9.21
CA LEU A 126 -5.63 10.38 -9.57
C LEU A 126 -4.83 10.18 -8.29
N ARG A 127 -4.45 8.95 -8.00
CA ARG A 127 -3.72 8.57 -6.79
C ARG A 127 -2.63 7.54 -7.06
#